data_AF-A0A6B3H8J1-F1
#
_entry.id   AF-A0A6B3H8J1-F1
#
_cell.length_a   1.000
_cell.length_b   1.000
_cell.length_c   1.000
_cell.angle_alpha   90.00
_cell.angle_beta   90.00
_cell.angle_gamma   90.00
#
_symmetry.space_group_name_H-M   'P 1'
#
loop_
_entity.id
_entity.type
_entity.pdbx_description
1 polymer ?
#
loop_
_entity_poly.entity_id
_entity_poly.type
_entity_poly.pdbx_seq_one_letter_code
_entity_poly.pdbx_strand_id
1 'polypeptide(L)'
;GGSGGTVPRQYIAPPTDLSAWYEVQERPGPVEDLETALRNRPFDLSAEPPVRAVLARESPDLAHLVLVIHHVAGDGYSLNVLAEELWSLYTDLARRQEAPHEPSLPALGTDFARYAAAAAEERSSAAGAAALAADLRHWSDRLATRGEVLRLP
;
A
#
# COMPACT_ATOMS: atom_id res chain seq x y z
N GLY A 1 -36.97 6.55 4.87
CA GLY A 1 -36.16 7.72 4.48
C GLY A 1 -34.88 7.71 5.29
N GLY A 2 -33.73 7.86 4.63
CA GLY A 2 -32.41 7.92 5.29
C GLY A 2 -31.48 6.77 4.90
N SER A 3 -31.14 6.65 3.61
CA SER A 3 -29.95 5.91 3.16
C SER A 3 -28.71 6.69 3.62
N GLY A 4 -28.28 6.47 4.86
CA GLY A 4 -27.02 7.01 5.37
C GLY A 4 -25.86 6.24 4.75
N GLY A 5 -25.48 6.60 3.52
CA GLY A 5 -24.25 6.10 2.90
C GLY A 5 -23.07 6.51 3.78
N THR A 6 -22.35 5.54 4.33
CA THR A 6 -21.13 5.79 5.10
C THR A 6 -20.09 6.37 4.16
N VAL A 7 -19.79 7.67 4.30
CA VAL A 7 -18.71 8.32 3.55
C VAL A 7 -17.38 7.64 3.88
N PRO A 8 -16.57 7.24 2.89
CA PRO A 8 -15.24 6.70 3.13
C PRO A 8 -14.43 7.64 4.02
N ARG A 9 -13.86 7.11 5.09
CA ARG A 9 -12.99 7.85 6.00
C ARG A 9 -11.62 7.21 6.00
N GLN A 10 -10.58 8.02 5.79
CA GLN A 10 -9.22 7.57 6.06
C GLN A 10 -9.05 7.59 7.57
N TYR A 11 -8.86 6.42 8.15
CA TYR A 11 -8.33 6.35 9.50
C TYR A 11 -6.81 6.45 9.39
N ILE A 12 -6.29 7.66 9.59
CA ILE A 12 -4.88 7.84 9.86
C ILE A 12 -4.70 7.44 11.32
N ALA A 13 -4.07 6.28 11.55
CA ALA A 13 -3.69 5.90 12.89
C ALA A 13 -2.94 7.07 13.55
N PRO A 14 -3.17 7.38 14.84
CA PRO A 14 -2.37 8.37 15.52
C PRO A 14 -0.89 8.06 15.30
N PRO A 15 0.01 9.06 15.25
CA PRO A 15 1.44 8.81 15.18
C PRO A 15 1.80 7.82 16.28
N THR A 16 2.01 6.57 15.89
CA THR A 16 2.44 5.50 16.77
C THR A 16 3.95 5.51 16.70
N ASP A 17 4.60 5.08 17.78
CA ASP A 17 6.03 4.83 17.69
C ASP A 17 6.28 3.91 16.50
N LEU A 18 7.32 4.21 15.71
CA LEU A 18 7.70 3.40 14.56
C LEU A 18 7.79 1.91 14.94
N SER A 19 8.12 1.61 16.20
CA SER A 19 8.14 0.25 16.78
C SER A 19 6.83 -0.55 16.66
N ALA A 20 5.69 0.08 16.38
CA ALA A 20 4.40 -0.59 16.23
C ALA A 20 4.25 -1.38 14.91
N TRP A 21 4.97 -0.97 13.86
CA TRP A 21 4.91 -1.61 12.53
C TRP A 21 6.28 -1.71 11.85
N TYR A 22 7.32 -1.20 12.50
CA TYR A 22 8.72 -1.29 12.12
C TYR A 22 9.56 -1.87 13.25
N GLU A 23 10.49 -2.77 12.94
CA GLU A 23 11.42 -3.36 13.91
C GLU A 23 12.87 -3.19 13.45
N VAL A 24 13.80 -2.98 14.39
CA VAL A 24 15.24 -3.09 14.12
C VAL A 24 15.74 -4.37 14.76
N GLN A 25 16.37 -5.23 13.97
CA GLN A 25 16.94 -6.49 14.46
C GLN A 25 18.44 -6.50 14.18
N GLU A 26 19.24 -6.77 15.20
CA GLU A 26 20.65 -7.15 15.00
C GLU A 26 20.68 -8.61 14.57
N ARG A 27 21.04 -8.87 13.31
CA ARG A 27 20.90 -10.18 12.66
C ARG A 27 22.08 -10.45 11.73
N PRO A 28 23.18 -11.03 12.24
CA PRO A 28 24.27 -11.46 11.39
C PRO A 28 23.85 -12.66 10.54
N GLY A 29 24.11 -12.60 9.23
CA GLY A 29 23.83 -13.67 8.26
C GLY A 29 22.62 -13.43 7.35
N PRO A 30 22.23 -14.44 6.55
CA PRO A 30 21.22 -14.34 5.50
C PRO A 30 19.85 -13.84 6.00
N VAL A 31 19.20 -13.00 5.19
CA VAL A 31 17.88 -12.40 5.47
C VAL A 31 16.73 -13.16 4.83
N GLU A 32 16.99 -14.19 4.03
CA GLU A 32 16.00 -14.98 3.31
C GLU A 32 14.98 -15.63 4.25
N ASP A 33 15.42 -16.10 5.41
CA ASP A 33 14.54 -16.65 6.44
C ASP A 33 13.64 -15.56 7.05
N LEU A 34 14.17 -14.33 7.21
CA LEU A 34 13.38 -13.18 7.67
C LEU A 34 12.33 -12.80 6.64
N GLU A 35 12.73 -12.67 5.37
CA GLU A 35 11.82 -12.37 4.28
C GLU A 35 10.70 -13.41 4.18
N THR A 36 11.07 -14.69 4.23
CA THR A 36 10.12 -15.81 4.17
C THR A 36 9.16 -15.76 5.35
N ALA A 37 9.65 -15.52 6.57
CA ALA A 37 8.80 -15.40 7.75
C ALA A 37 7.84 -14.20 7.65
N LEU A 38 8.31 -13.04 7.20
CA LEU A 38 7.50 -11.83 7.09
C LEU A 38 6.45 -11.93 5.98
N ARG A 39 6.80 -12.48 4.81
CA ARG A 39 5.86 -12.68 3.70
C ARG A 39 4.76 -13.69 4.03
N ASN A 40 5.10 -14.76 4.75
CA ASN A 40 4.14 -15.81 5.10
C ASN A 40 3.31 -15.49 6.35
N ARG A 41 3.57 -14.37 7.03
CA ARG A 41 2.75 -13.90 8.14
C ARG A 41 1.48 -13.23 7.60
N PRO A 42 0.27 -13.78 7.82
CA PRO A 42 -0.97 -13.13 7.37
C PRO A 42 -1.17 -11.77 8.04
N PHE A 43 -1.84 -10.84 7.37
CA PHE A 43 -2.27 -9.57 7.97
C PHE A 43 -3.69 -9.69 8.52
N ASP A 44 -3.91 -9.28 9.78
CA ASP A 44 -5.24 -8.96 10.30
C ASP A 44 -5.56 -7.49 10.04
N LEU A 45 -6.13 -7.19 8.87
CA LEU A 45 -6.46 -5.83 8.45
C LEU A 45 -7.45 -5.11 9.39
N SER A 46 -8.10 -5.82 10.31
CA SER A 46 -8.97 -5.22 11.32
C SER A 46 -8.20 -4.69 12.54
N ALA A 47 -6.98 -5.16 12.76
CA ALA A 47 -6.21 -4.93 13.97
C ALA A 47 -4.80 -4.39 13.73
N GLU A 48 -4.24 -4.53 12.53
CA GLU A 48 -2.89 -4.03 12.20
C GLU A 48 -2.85 -3.27 10.87
N PRO A 49 -1.89 -2.34 10.70
CA PRO A 49 -1.64 -1.68 9.42
C PRO A 49 -1.31 -2.69 8.31
N PRO A 50 -1.70 -2.43 7.05
CA PRO A 50 -1.37 -3.28 5.90
C PRO A 50 0.10 -3.16 5.45
N VAL A 51 1.00 -2.86 6.38
CA VAL A 51 2.44 -2.67 6.16
C VAL A 51 3.23 -3.17 7.36
N ARG A 52 4.36 -3.81 7.09
CA ARG A 52 5.38 -4.18 8.09
C ARG A 52 6.75 -3.91 7.53
N ALA A 53 7.64 -3.42 8.38
CA ALA A 53 9.02 -3.17 8.01
C ALA A 53 9.97 -3.78 9.05
N VAL A 54 11.07 -4.37 8.59
CA VAL A 54 12.16 -4.79 9.48
C VAL A 54 13.47 -4.31 8.89
N LEU A 55 14.25 -3.56 9.67
CA LEU A 55 15.64 -3.26 9.36
C LEU A 55 16.53 -4.30 10.06
N ALA A 56 17.02 -5.26 9.29
CA ALA A 56 17.97 -6.26 9.76
C ALA A 56 19.40 -5.74 9.57
N ARG A 57 20.10 -5.49 10.67
CA ARG A 57 21.52 -5.08 10.68
C ARG A 57 22.40 -6.31 10.67
N GLU A 58 23.08 -6.54 9.56
CA GLU A 58 24.00 -7.66 9.39
C GLU A 58 25.39 -7.34 9.96
N SER A 59 25.84 -6.09 9.75
CA SER A 59 27.10 -5.56 10.25
C SER A 59 27.01 -4.02 10.39
N PRO A 60 28.04 -3.33 10.94
CA PRO A 60 28.03 -1.86 11.04
C PRO A 60 27.79 -1.13 9.71
N ASP A 61 28.21 -1.72 8.58
CA ASP A 61 28.15 -1.11 7.26
C ASP A 61 27.11 -1.77 6.32
N LEU A 62 26.38 -2.77 6.82
CA LEU A 62 25.41 -3.53 6.02
C LEU A 62 24.12 -3.77 6.80
N ALA A 63 23.02 -3.24 6.26
CA ALA A 63 21.67 -3.46 6.76
C ALA A 63 20.70 -3.72 5.60
N HIS A 64 19.69 -4.53 5.85
CA HIS A 64 18.65 -4.91 4.92
C HIS A 64 17.31 -4.38 5.42
N LEU A 65 16.61 -3.61 4.60
CA LEU A 65 15.23 -3.21 4.88
C LEU A 65 14.27 -4.17 4.18
N VAL A 66 13.56 -4.98 4.95
CA VAL A 66 12.48 -5.84 4.45
C VAL A 66 11.16 -5.14 4.68
N LEU A 67 10.49 -4.75 3.59
CA LEU A 67 9.18 -4.09 3.61
C LEU A 67 8.14 -5.02 2.99
N VAL A 68 7.08 -5.33 3.74
CA VAL A 68 5.95 -6.14 3.27
C VAL A 68 4.69 -5.30 3.33
N ILE A 69 4.03 -5.15 2.18
CA ILE A 69 2.79 -4.38 2.04
C ILE A 69 1.69 -5.32 1.55
N HIS A 70 0.53 -5.28 2.19
CA HIS A 70 -0.64 -6.01 1.74
C HIS A 70 -1.19 -5.35 0.46
N HIS A 71 -1.51 -6.14 -0.57
CA HIS A 71 -2.00 -5.65 -1.87
C HIS A 71 -3.29 -4.80 -1.84
N VAL A 72 -3.97 -4.75 -0.69
CA VAL A 72 -5.12 -3.87 -0.48
C VAL A 72 -4.71 -2.40 -0.37
N ALA A 73 -3.45 -2.15 0.02
CA ALA A 73 -2.90 -0.82 0.26
C ALA A 73 -1.87 -0.39 -0.80
N GLY A 74 -1.48 -1.29 -1.70
CA GLY A 74 -0.51 -0.98 -2.75
C GLY A 74 -0.56 -1.97 -3.91
N ASP A 75 -0.35 -1.45 -5.11
CA ASP A 75 -0.16 -2.22 -6.32
C ASP A 75 1.30 -2.11 -6.81
N GLY A 76 1.63 -2.81 -7.90
CA GLY A 76 2.99 -2.79 -8.43
C GLY A 76 3.48 -1.40 -8.87
N TYR A 77 2.58 -0.48 -9.20
CA TYR A 77 2.95 0.89 -9.56
C TYR A 77 3.28 1.72 -8.31
N SER A 78 2.40 1.64 -7.30
CA SER A 78 2.53 2.36 -6.03
C SER A 78 3.79 1.95 -5.26
N LEU A 79 4.21 0.67 -5.37
CA LEU A 79 5.45 0.19 -4.76
C LEU A 79 6.71 0.82 -5.37
N ASN A 80 6.71 1.13 -6.68
CA ASN A 80 7.84 1.80 -7.32
C ASN A 80 7.94 3.26 -6.83
N VAL A 81 6.82 3.97 -6.76
CA VAL A 81 6.77 5.34 -6.22
C VAL A 81 7.30 5.36 -4.78
N LEU A 82 6.84 4.42 -3.95
CA LEU A 82 7.30 4.31 -2.56
C LEU A 82 8.80 4.07 -2.46
N ALA A 83 9.36 3.19 -3.30
CA ALA A 83 10.79 2.90 -3.28
C ALA A 83 11.63 4.12 -3.68
N GLU A 84 11.19 4.88 -4.70
CA GLU A 84 11.85 6.11 -5.15
C GLU A 84 11.81 7.20 -4.07
N GLU A 85 10.65 7.45 -3.47
CA GLU A 85 10.47 8.43 -2.40
C GLU A 85 11.29 8.07 -1.16
N LEU A 86 11.28 6.80 -0.75
CA LEU A 86 12.06 6.31 0.38
C LEU A 86 13.57 6.50 0.15
N TRP A 87 14.06 6.19 -1.05
CA TRP A 87 15.47 6.35 -1.39
C TRP A 87 15.90 7.81 -1.42
N SER A 88 15.05 8.70 -1.96
CA SER A 88 15.29 10.14 -1.96
C SER A 88 15.40 10.68 -0.52
N LEU A 89 14.41 10.38 0.32
CA LEU A 89 14.39 10.81 1.72
C LEU A 89 15.58 10.24 2.50
N TYR A 90 15.90 8.96 2.30
CA TYR A 90 17.05 8.32 2.94
C TYR A 90 18.36 9.00 2.57
N THR A 91 18.57 9.29 1.28
CA THR A 91 19.81 9.92 0.79
C THR A 91 19.95 11.34 1.34
N ASP A 92 18.87 12.12 1.36
CA ASP A 92 18.86 13.48 1.91
C ASP A 92 19.14 13.47 3.42
N LEU A 93 18.51 12.54 4.16
CA LEU A 93 18.74 12.38 5.59
C LEU A 93 20.16 11.90 5.91
N ALA A 94 20.72 10.98 5.12
CA ALA A 94 22.09 10.49 5.32
C ALA A 94 23.14 11.58 5.07
N ARG A 95 22.83 12.55 4.19
CA ARG A 95 23.69 13.70 3.86
C ARG A 95 23.47 14.92 4.76
N ARG A 96 22.63 14.85 5.81
CA ARG A 96 22.25 16.00 6.67
C ARG A 96 23.39 16.78 7.34
N GLN A 97 24.65 16.36 7.20
CA GLN A 97 25.78 17.22 7.57
C GLN A 97 26.01 18.40 6.59
N GLU A 98 25.39 18.41 5.41
CA GLU A 98 25.72 19.37 4.33
C GLU A 98 24.54 20.24 3.82
N ALA A 99 23.30 20.01 4.27
CA ALA A 99 22.12 20.70 3.73
C ALA A 99 21.25 21.39 4.83
N PRO A 100 20.87 22.68 4.65
CA PRO A 100 20.07 23.43 5.63
C PRO A 100 18.56 23.16 5.53
N HIS A 101 18.11 22.30 4.62
CA HIS A 101 16.68 22.04 4.37
C HIS A 101 16.24 20.68 4.90
N GLU A 102 15.02 20.65 5.43
CA GLU A 102 14.37 19.41 5.82
C GLU A 102 13.98 18.63 4.55
N PRO A 103 14.32 17.32 4.47
CA PRO A 103 13.88 16.48 3.35
C PRO A 103 12.36 16.54 3.26
N SER A 104 11.84 16.77 2.06
CA SER A 104 10.39 16.84 1.83
C SER A 104 10.03 16.19 0.51
N LEU A 105 8.88 15.53 0.49
CA LEU A 105 8.26 15.01 -0.71
C LEU A 105 7.30 16.07 -1.29
N PRO A 106 7.04 16.04 -2.61
CA PRO A 106 5.97 16.84 -3.20
C PRO A 106 4.65 16.61 -2.46
N ALA A 107 3.92 17.68 -2.16
CA ALA A 107 2.63 17.56 -1.50
C ALA A 107 1.65 16.79 -2.39
N LEU A 108 1.00 15.76 -1.83
CA LEU A 108 -0.03 15.02 -2.52
C LEU A 108 -1.26 15.90 -2.75
N GLY A 109 -1.73 15.97 -4.00
CA GLY A 109 -2.94 16.74 -4.35
C GLY A 109 -4.25 16.09 -3.86
N THR A 110 -4.20 14.82 -3.46
CA THR A 110 -5.34 14.08 -2.91
C THR A 110 -4.86 12.98 -1.96
N ASP A 111 -5.76 12.50 -1.10
CA ASP A 111 -5.55 11.31 -0.28
C ASP A 111 -6.49 10.18 -0.71
N PHE A 112 -6.24 8.96 -0.22
CA PHE A 112 -7.01 7.80 -0.65
C PHE A 112 -8.48 7.86 -0.25
N ALA A 113 -8.83 8.49 0.89
CA ALA A 113 -10.24 8.60 1.27
C ALA A 113 -11.01 9.61 0.41
N ARG A 114 -10.39 10.74 0.04
CA ARG A 114 -10.97 11.68 -0.92
C ARG A 114 -11.18 11.01 -2.27
N TYR A 115 -10.18 10.25 -2.74
CA TYR A 115 -10.32 9.44 -3.96
C TYR A 115 -11.49 8.46 -3.84
N ALA A 116 -11.57 7.69 -2.75
CA ALA A 116 -12.62 6.69 -2.54
C ALA A 116 -14.02 7.33 -2.45
N ALA A 117 -14.14 8.48 -1.78
CA ALA A 117 -15.40 9.23 -1.69
C ALA A 117 -15.84 9.73 -3.06
N ALA A 118 -14.94 10.37 -3.81
CA ALA A 118 -15.23 10.84 -5.18
C ALA A 118 -15.63 9.69 -6.11
N ALA A 119 -14.94 8.55 -6.04
CA ALA A 119 -15.27 7.36 -6.82
C ALA A 119 -16.62 6.75 -6.43
N ALA A 120 -17.01 6.82 -5.15
CA ALA A 120 -18.32 6.37 -4.69
C ALA A 120 -19.45 7.30 -5.18
N GLU A 121 -19.24 8.62 -5.10
CA GLU A 121 -20.16 9.63 -5.62
C GLU A 121 -20.36 9.45 -7.13
N GLU A 122 -19.28 9.35 -7.89
CA GLU A 122 -19.32 9.11 -9.34
C GLU A 122 -20.11 7.84 -9.66
N ARG A 123 -19.81 6.72 -9.00
CA ARG A 123 -20.49 5.43 -9.21
C ARG A 123 -21.99 5.49 -8.87
N SER A 124 -22.39 6.30 -7.89
CA SER A 124 -23.78 6.49 -7.49
C SER A 124 -24.57 7.47 -8.38
N SER A 125 -23.88 8.27 -9.19
CA SER A 125 -24.51 9.20 -10.12
C SER A 125 -25.29 8.48 -11.23
N ALA A 126 -26.26 9.15 -11.85
CA ALA A 126 -27.01 8.57 -12.97
C ALA A 126 -26.09 8.16 -14.13
N ALA A 127 -25.06 8.98 -14.42
CA ALA A 127 -24.08 8.67 -15.45
C ALA A 127 -23.20 7.47 -15.08
N GLY A 128 -22.70 7.43 -13.84
CA GLY A 128 -21.87 6.32 -13.36
C GLY A 128 -22.64 5.00 -13.28
N ALA A 129 -23.91 5.02 -12.84
CA ALA A 129 -24.77 3.85 -12.85
C ALA A 129 -25.02 3.33 -14.29
N ALA A 130 -25.24 4.24 -15.25
CA ALA A 130 -25.39 3.89 -16.65
C ALA A 130 -24.11 3.30 -17.26
N ALA A 131 -22.94 3.87 -16.94
CA ALA A 131 -21.64 3.37 -17.35
C ALA A 131 -21.37 1.97 -16.78
N LEU A 132 -21.59 1.77 -15.47
CA LEU A 132 -21.45 0.47 -14.83
C LEU A 132 -22.39 -0.58 -15.46
N ALA A 133 -23.63 -0.21 -15.77
CA ALA A 133 -24.55 -1.11 -16.47
C ALA A 133 -24.06 -1.47 -17.87
N ALA A 134 -23.40 -0.55 -18.58
CA ALA A 134 -22.79 -0.82 -19.88
C ALA A 134 -21.58 -1.75 -19.76
N ASP A 135 -20.70 -1.52 -18.79
CA ASP A 135 -19.56 -2.40 -18.50
C ASP A 135 -20.02 -3.80 -18.12
N LEU A 136 -21.03 -3.91 -17.26
CA LEU A 136 -21.59 -5.21 -16.87
C LEU A 136 -22.16 -5.97 -18.07
N ARG A 137 -22.90 -5.31 -18.97
CA ARG A 137 -23.36 -5.94 -20.21
C ARG A 137 -22.19 -6.40 -21.07
N HIS A 138 -21.23 -5.51 -21.31
CA HIS A 138 -20.05 -5.82 -22.11
C HIS A 138 -19.30 -7.04 -21.58
N TRP A 139 -18.96 -7.06 -20.29
CA TRP A 139 -18.20 -8.16 -19.69
C TRP A 139 -19.03 -9.43 -19.59
N SER A 140 -20.34 -9.34 -19.33
CA SER A 140 -21.22 -10.52 -19.33
C SER A 140 -21.26 -11.18 -20.70
N ASP A 141 -21.48 -10.42 -21.76
CA ASP A 141 -21.53 -10.95 -23.13
C ASP A 141 -20.17 -11.53 -23.55
N ARG A 142 -19.07 -10.84 -23.21
CA ARG A 142 -17.71 -11.29 -23.53
C ARG A 142 -17.33 -12.57 -22.80
N LEU A 143 -17.72 -12.71 -21.54
CA LEU A 143 -17.40 -13.88 -20.73
C LEU A 143 -18.36 -15.05 -20.99
N ALA A 144 -19.59 -14.80 -21.46
CA ALA A 144 -20.54 -15.85 -21.83
C ALA A 144 -19.99 -16.81 -22.91
N THR A 145 -19.05 -16.36 -23.72
CA THR A 145 -18.45 -17.14 -24.82
C THR A 145 -17.16 -17.88 -24.44
N ARG A 146 -16.63 -17.69 -23.22
CA ARG A 146 -15.28 -18.19 -22.85
C ARG A 146 -15.21 -19.61 -22.26
N GLY A 147 -16.32 -20.35 -22.20
CA GLY A 147 -16.31 -21.75 -21.71
C GLY A 147 -15.91 -21.89 -20.24
N GLU A 148 -15.61 -23.12 -19.80
CA GLU A 148 -15.18 -23.37 -18.41
C GLU A 148 -13.81 -22.74 -18.11
N VAL A 149 -13.64 -22.30 -16.86
CA VAL A 149 -12.37 -21.79 -16.33
C VAL A 149 -11.30 -22.85 -16.56
N LEU A 150 -10.21 -22.46 -17.22
CA LEU A 150 -9.07 -23.32 -17.51
C LEU A 150 -8.49 -23.81 -16.17
N ARG A 151 -8.76 -25.07 -15.82
CA ARG A 151 -8.12 -25.70 -14.66
C ARG A 151 -6.75 -26.18 -15.10
N LEU A 152 -5.73 -25.61 -14.47
CA LEU A 152 -4.37 -26.13 -14.58
C LEU A 152 -4.29 -27.48 -13.84
N PRO A 153 -3.44 -28.42 -14.29
CA PRO A 153 -3.27 -29.74 -13.67
C PRO A 153 -2.90 -29.69 -12.18
#